data_AF-A0A9J6C315-F1
#
_entry.id   AF-A0A9J6C315-F1
#
_cell.length_a   1.000
_cell.length_b   1.000
_cell.length_c   1.000
_cell.angle_alpha   90.00
_cell.angle_beta   90.00
_cell.angle_gamma   90.00
#
_symmetry.space_group_name_H-M   'P 1'
#
loop_
_entity.id
_entity.type
_entity.pdbx_description
1 polymer ?
#
loop_
_entity_poly.entity_id
_entity_poly.type
_entity_poly.pdbx_seq_one_letter_code
_entity_poly.pdbx_strand_id
1 'polypeptide(L)'
;MTKRKPSEEVVHQFKNVYKFSRIYGVDTGKKKTFFNYRLFLMAFLGELEQAMAFNRIYESLHNTGELCCLLAIESFGINVAVRYVCELILDTAKLRTNLIEIVKNIYKRDEQNHKYRLILEKKLAFISLTYKNMTIIFFIVCLAANFTAWIVTWLTGEFILVAPIYMPWVDPQTLSGYIISSAILLFFTFWIYLVFSPAESKFFVTTLQTIPLIDVYCMKIQDFGE
;
A
#
# COMPACT_ATOMS: atom_id res chain seq x y z
N MET A 1 26.47 -17.04 -1.42
CA MET A 1 25.00 -16.91 -1.40
C MET A 1 24.41 -17.95 -2.32
N THR A 2 23.69 -18.95 -1.81
CA THR A 2 22.97 -19.95 -2.62
C THR A 2 21.81 -19.27 -3.35
N LYS A 3 21.81 -19.28 -4.68
CA LYS A 3 20.69 -18.77 -5.49
C LYS A 3 19.47 -19.66 -5.26
N ARG A 4 18.34 -19.07 -4.87
CA ARG A 4 17.06 -19.79 -4.75
C ARG A 4 16.53 -20.17 -6.13
N LYS A 5 15.82 -21.30 -6.18
CA LYS A 5 15.08 -21.71 -7.36
C LYS A 5 13.97 -20.68 -7.68
N PRO A 6 13.61 -20.44 -8.95
CA PRO A 6 12.51 -19.53 -9.32
C PRO A 6 11.22 -19.78 -8.54
N SER A 7 10.81 -21.04 -8.42
CA SER A 7 9.61 -21.44 -7.66
C SER A 7 9.69 -21.09 -6.16
N GLU A 8 10.89 -21.13 -5.58
CA GLU A 8 11.15 -20.75 -4.18
C GLU A 8 11.27 -19.23 -4.00
N GLU A 9 11.83 -18.54 -4.99
CA GLU A 9 11.98 -17.09 -4.98
C GLU A 9 10.62 -16.39 -5.09
N VAL A 10 9.70 -16.89 -5.91
CA VAL A 10 8.30 -16.40 -5.95
C VAL A 10 7.64 -16.50 -4.58
N VAL A 11 7.73 -17.67 -3.95
CA VAL A 11 7.17 -17.88 -2.60
C VAL A 11 7.81 -16.95 -1.58
N HIS A 12 9.12 -16.71 -1.69
CA HIS A 12 9.82 -15.77 -0.82
C HIS A 12 9.39 -14.31 -1.04
N GLN A 13 9.21 -13.88 -2.29
CA GLN A 13 8.73 -12.53 -2.62
C GLN A 13 7.34 -12.29 -2.03
N PHE A 14 6.41 -13.22 -2.26
CA PHE A 14 5.11 -13.19 -1.61
C PHE A 14 5.24 -13.17 -0.09
N LYS A 15 6.03 -14.06 0.52
CA LYS A 15 6.24 -14.09 1.97
C LYS A 15 6.77 -12.76 2.53
N ASN A 16 7.67 -12.08 1.81
CA ASN A 16 8.21 -10.79 2.24
C ASN A 16 7.15 -9.70 2.23
N VAL A 17 6.39 -9.60 1.14
CA VAL A 17 5.25 -8.67 1.03
C VAL A 17 4.23 -8.95 2.14
N TYR A 18 3.94 -10.22 2.40
CA TYR A 18 2.99 -10.61 3.43
C TYR A 18 3.51 -10.40 4.86
N LYS A 19 4.81 -10.63 5.11
CA LYS A 19 5.45 -10.33 6.40
C LYS A 19 5.33 -8.84 6.71
N PHE A 20 5.57 -7.99 5.70
CA PHE A 20 5.37 -6.55 5.81
C PHE A 20 3.91 -6.25 6.17
N SER A 21 2.93 -6.82 5.45
CA SER A 21 1.50 -6.61 5.75
C SER A 21 1.04 -7.08 7.14
N ARG A 22 1.68 -8.10 7.73
CA ARG A 22 1.38 -8.54 9.11
C ARG A 22 1.88 -7.58 10.17
N ILE A 23 3.08 -7.02 9.97
CA ILE A 23 3.66 -6.05 10.91
C ILE A 23 2.71 -4.86 11.05
N TYR A 24 2.09 -4.44 9.94
CA TYR A 24 1.20 -3.28 9.88
C TYR A 24 -0.31 -3.59 10.02
N GLY A 25 -0.67 -4.82 10.39
CA GLY A 25 -2.05 -5.16 10.78
C GLY A 25 -3.03 -5.37 9.62
N VAL A 26 -2.56 -5.39 8.37
CA VAL A 26 -3.38 -5.68 7.17
C VAL A 26 -3.60 -7.19 6.99
N ASP A 27 -2.66 -8.03 7.44
CA ASP A 27 -2.79 -9.49 7.46
C ASP A 27 -3.00 -9.97 8.92
N THR A 28 -4.16 -10.55 9.18
CA THR A 28 -4.54 -11.06 10.52
C THR A 28 -3.90 -12.42 10.85
N GLY A 29 -3.27 -13.06 9.86
CA GLY A 29 -2.69 -14.39 9.99
C GLY A 29 -3.74 -15.49 10.22
N LYS A 30 -3.27 -16.71 10.50
CA LYS A 30 -4.15 -17.86 10.80
C LYS A 30 -4.82 -17.77 12.19
N LYS A 31 -4.47 -16.78 13.03
CA LYS A 31 -5.06 -16.64 14.37
C LYS A 31 -6.39 -15.90 14.24
N LYS A 32 -7.46 -16.69 14.11
CA LYS A 32 -8.87 -16.29 14.18
C LYS A 32 -9.22 -15.73 15.56
N THR A 33 -8.72 -14.56 15.94
CA THR A 33 -9.33 -13.82 17.06
C THR A 33 -10.36 -12.88 16.49
N PHE A 34 -11.63 -13.14 16.82
CA PHE A 34 -12.81 -12.37 16.43
C PHE A 34 -12.67 -10.86 16.76
N PHE A 35 -11.81 -10.53 17.72
CA PHE A 35 -11.41 -9.17 18.06
C PHE A 35 -9.95 -8.94 17.64
N ASN A 36 -9.73 -8.46 16.41
CA ASN A 36 -8.44 -7.90 16.04
C ASN A 36 -8.42 -6.45 16.52
N TYR A 37 -7.79 -6.19 17.66
CA TYR A 37 -7.66 -4.84 18.23
C TYR A 37 -7.08 -3.82 17.24
N ARG A 38 -6.26 -4.28 16.28
CA ARG A 38 -5.75 -3.43 15.20
C ARG A 38 -6.85 -3.04 14.22
N LEU A 39 -7.78 -3.94 13.92
CA LEU A 39 -8.92 -3.69 13.03
C LEU A 39 -9.95 -2.78 13.70
N PHE A 40 -10.20 -2.96 14.99
CA PHE A 40 -11.03 -2.03 15.77
C PHE A 40 -10.40 -0.63 15.84
N LEU A 41 -9.10 -0.55 16.13
CA LEU A 41 -8.37 0.72 16.13
C LEU A 41 -8.37 1.36 14.73
N MET A 42 -8.23 0.58 13.66
CA MET A 42 -8.28 1.07 12.28
C MET A 42 -9.68 1.59 11.90
N ALA A 43 -10.75 0.88 12.27
CA ALA A 43 -12.11 1.35 12.03
C ALA A 43 -12.40 2.64 12.80
N PHE A 44 -12.02 2.69 14.08
CA PHE A 44 -12.19 3.88 14.92
C PHE A 44 -11.41 5.10 14.40
N LEU A 45 -10.14 4.91 14.04
CA LEU A 45 -9.31 5.97 13.47
C LEU A 45 -9.83 6.44 12.10
N GLY A 46 -10.29 5.51 11.26
CA GLY A 46 -10.91 5.84 9.97
C GLY A 46 -12.23 6.60 10.12
N GLU A 47 -13.08 6.23 11.07
CA GLU A 47 -14.32 6.97 11.36
C GLU A 47 -14.02 8.38 11.89
N LEU A 48 -12.99 8.52 12.74
CA LEU A 48 -12.57 9.82 13.26
C LEU A 48 -12.06 10.72 12.12
N GLU A 49 -11.26 10.18 11.20
CA GLU A 49 -10.74 10.90 10.04
C GLU A 49 -11.84 11.33 9.08
N GLN A 50 -12.75 10.42 8.73
CA GLN A 50 -13.92 10.73 7.90
C GLN A 50 -14.81 11.80 8.53
N ALA A 51 -15.07 11.73 9.84
CA ALA A 51 -15.88 12.74 10.52
C ALA A 51 -15.26 14.15 10.43
N MET A 52 -13.93 14.26 10.54
CA MET A 52 -13.23 15.54 10.37
C MET A 52 -13.25 16.01 8.91
N ALA A 53 -13.10 15.10 7.95
CA ALA A 53 -13.12 15.42 6.53
C ALA A 53 -14.50 15.85 6.03
N PHE A 54 -15.58 15.18 6.45
CA PHE A 54 -16.96 15.54 6.09
C PHE A 54 -17.32 16.95 6.55
N ASN A 55 -16.94 17.31 7.78
CA ASN A 55 -17.14 18.67 8.29
C ASN A 55 -16.43 19.70 7.40
N ARG A 56 -15.20 19.41 6.96
CA ARG A 56 -14.48 20.36 6.11
C ARG A 56 -15.02 20.43 4.69
N ILE A 57 -15.38 19.29 4.08
CA ILE A 57 -16.03 19.27 2.76
C ILE A 57 -17.30 20.12 2.78
N TYR A 58 -18.09 20.01 3.85
CA TYR A 58 -19.30 20.81 4.02
C TYR A 58 -18.99 22.32 4.11
N GLU A 59 -18.01 22.72 4.91
CA GLU A 59 -17.58 24.13 5.02
C GLU A 59 -17.01 24.69 3.70
N SER A 60 -16.34 23.84 2.91
CA SER A 60 -15.70 24.23 1.65
C SER A 60 -16.62 24.15 0.43
N LEU A 61 -17.92 23.87 0.59
CA LEU A 61 -18.88 23.81 -0.53
C LEU A 61 -18.92 25.09 -1.38
N HIS A 62 -18.56 26.23 -0.79
CA HIS A 62 -18.52 27.52 -1.46
C HIS A 62 -17.14 27.90 -2.03
N ASN A 63 -16.11 27.07 -1.81
CA ASN A 63 -14.75 27.28 -2.30
C ASN A 63 -14.30 26.09 -3.16
N THR A 64 -14.52 26.19 -4.48
CA THR A 64 -14.29 25.10 -5.44
C THR A 64 -12.85 24.57 -5.42
N GLY A 65 -11.84 25.44 -5.22
CA GLY A 65 -10.44 25.03 -5.20
C GLY A 65 -10.12 24.16 -3.98
N GLU A 66 -10.57 24.61 -2.81
CA GLU A 66 -10.39 23.87 -1.55
C GLU A 66 -11.19 22.56 -1.53
N LEU A 67 -12.43 22.60 -2.05
CA LEU A 67 -13.28 21.43 -2.20
C LEU A 67 -12.61 20.34 -3.07
N CYS A 68 -12.03 20.72 -4.21
CA CYS A 68 -11.30 19.78 -5.07
C CYS A 68 -10.10 19.14 -4.37
N CYS A 69 -9.33 19.91 -3.58
CA CYS A 69 -8.22 19.37 -2.81
C CYS A 69 -8.68 18.39 -1.73
N LEU A 70 -9.76 18.70 -1.01
CA LEU A 70 -10.34 17.82 0.01
C LEU A 70 -10.88 16.53 -0.60
N LEU A 71 -11.63 16.61 -1.71
CA LEU A 71 -12.14 15.43 -2.41
C LEU A 71 -11.02 14.54 -2.93
N ALA A 72 -9.89 15.11 -3.36
CA ALA A 72 -8.72 14.34 -3.78
C ALA A 72 -8.07 13.57 -2.62
N ILE A 73 -7.97 14.20 -1.45
CA ILE A 73 -7.46 13.57 -0.22
C ILE A 73 -8.41 12.45 0.23
N GLU A 74 -9.72 12.70 0.27
CA GLU A 74 -10.72 11.70 0.63
C GLU A 74 -10.76 10.52 -0.35
N SER A 75 -10.63 10.79 -1.65
CA SER A 75 -10.57 9.73 -2.66
C SER A 75 -9.38 8.79 -2.42
N PHE A 76 -8.26 9.33 -1.93
CA PHE A 76 -7.11 8.53 -1.52
C PHE A 76 -7.42 7.69 -0.27
N GLY A 77 -8.03 8.28 0.76
CA GLY A 77 -8.49 7.57 1.97
C GLY A 77 -9.47 6.43 1.67
N ILE A 78 -10.48 6.68 0.83
CA ILE A 78 -11.45 5.67 0.38
C ILE A 78 -10.75 4.54 -0.37
N ASN A 79 -9.77 4.84 -1.24
CA ASN A 79 -9.00 3.82 -1.96
C ASN A 79 -8.26 2.89 -0.97
N VAL A 80 -7.67 3.45 0.08
CA VAL A 80 -6.99 2.69 1.14
C VAL A 80 -7.98 1.76 1.86
N ALA A 81 -9.16 2.27 2.23
CA ALA A 81 -10.20 1.50 2.90
C ALA A 81 -10.75 0.37 2.02
N VAL A 82 -11.06 0.65 0.74
CA VAL A 82 -11.54 -0.36 -0.21
C VAL A 82 -10.51 -1.48 -0.38
N ARG A 83 -9.22 -1.14 -0.52
CA ARG A 83 -8.14 -2.14 -0.62
C ARG A 83 -8.03 -2.98 0.64
N TYR A 84 -8.16 -2.37 1.81
CA TYR A 84 -8.16 -3.08 3.07
C TYR A 84 -9.30 -4.11 3.16
N VAL A 85 -10.52 -3.72 2.77
CA VAL A 85 -11.67 -4.62 2.71
C VAL A 85 -11.44 -5.75 1.69
N CYS A 86 -10.93 -5.44 0.51
CA CYS A 86 -10.57 -6.45 -0.50
C CYS A 86 -9.57 -7.48 0.05
N GLU A 87 -8.56 -7.03 0.80
CA GLU A 87 -7.59 -7.93 1.45
C GLU A 87 -8.25 -8.84 2.48
N LEU A 88 -9.17 -8.32 3.30
CA LEU A 88 -9.94 -9.14 4.25
C LEU A 88 -10.78 -10.20 3.54
N ILE A 89 -11.41 -9.84 2.43
CA ILE A 89 -12.18 -10.79 1.61
C ILE A 89 -11.26 -11.88 1.03
N LEU A 90 -10.11 -11.49 0.47
CA LEU A 90 -9.14 -12.42 -0.11
C LEU A 90 -8.53 -13.38 0.92
N ASP A 91 -8.26 -12.90 2.13
CA ASP A 91 -7.78 -13.74 3.24
C ASP A 91 -8.89 -14.69 3.73
N THR A 92 -10.13 -14.21 3.85
CA THR A 92 -11.29 -15.02 4.29
C THR A 92 -11.60 -16.16 3.32
N ALA A 93 -11.55 -15.88 2.02
CA ALA A 93 -11.84 -16.84 0.96
C ALA A 93 -10.69 -17.86 0.71
N LYS A 94 -9.57 -17.78 1.45
CA LYS A 94 -8.32 -18.54 1.20
C LYS A 94 -7.75 -18.37 -0.23
N LEU A 95 -8.29 -17.44 -1.02
CA LEU A 95 -7.90 -17.17 -2.41
C LEU A 95 -6.40 -16.89 -2.53
N ARG A 96 -5.84 -16.19 -1.54
CA ARG A 96 -4.39 -15.93 -1.41
C ARG A 96 -3.54 -17.20 -1.44
N THR A 97 -3.89 -18.20 -0.64
CA THR A 97 -3.07 -19.42 -0.54
C THR A 97 -3.13 -20.19 -1.85
N ASN A 98 -4.32 -20.26 -2.44
CA ASN A 98 -4.55 -20.93 -3.71
C ASN A 98 -3.79 -20.23 -4.85
N LEU A 99 -3.80 -18.89 -4.92
CA LEU A 99 -3.07 -18.12 -5.92
C LEU A 99 -1.55 -18.35 -5.84
N ILE A 100 -0.97 -18.25 -4.63
CA ILE A 100 0.48 -18.48 -4.45
C ILE A 100 0.84 -19.90 -4.87
N GLU A 101 0.00 -20.89 -4.54
CA GLU A 101 0.24 -22.28 -4.89
C GLU A 101 0.11 -22.55 -6.39
N ILE A 102 -0.89 -21.96 -7.05
CA ILE A 102 -1.04 -21.99 -8.51
C ILE A 102 0.20 -21.42 -9.19
N VAL A 103 0.61 -20.21 -8.81
CA VAL A 103 1.80 -19.55 -9.40
C VAL A 103 3.05 -20.39 -9.14
N LYS A 104 3.26 -20.86 -7.91
CA LYS A 104 4.39 -21.75 -7.57
C LYS A 104 4.42 -23.00 -8.46
N ASN A 105 3.28 -23.61 -8.71
CA ASN A 105 3.18 -24.82 -9.53
C ASN A 105 3.48 -24.55 -11.01
N ILE A 106 3.07 -23.39 -11.55
CA ILE A 106 3.43 -22.98 -12.91
C ILE A 106 4.94 -22.78 -13.02
N TYR A 107 5.55 -22.05 -12.09
CA TYR A 107 7.00 -21.84 -12.08
C TYR A 107 7.78 -23.15 -11.92
N LYS A 108 7.32 -24.07 -11.07
CA LYS A 108 7.97 -25.38 -10.87
C LYS A 108 7.97 -26.22 -12.16
N ARG A 109 6.90 -26.13 -12.95
CA ARG A 109 6.80 -26.80 -14.26
C ARG A 109 7.82 -26.23 -15.24
N ASP A 110 7.89 -24.90 -15.29
CA ASP A 110 8.67 -24.19 -16.31
C ASP A 110 10.16 -24.14 -15.96
N GLU A 111 10.50 -24.21 -14.67
CA GLU A 111 11.87 -24.34 -14.16
C GLU A 111 12.57 -25.63 -14.62
N GLN A 112 11.83 -26.67 -15.03
CA GLN A 112 12.41 -27.92 -15.54
C GLN A 112 13.15 -27.72 -16.86
N ASN A 113 12.78 -26.71 -17.65
CA ASN A 113 13.48 -26.35 -18.87
C ASN A 113 14.53 -25.26 -18.57
N HIS A 114 15.80 -25.55 -18.87
CA HIS A 114 16.93 -24.66 -18.61
C HIS A 114 16.79 -23.28 -19.28
N LYS A 115 16.20 -23.22 -20.49
CA LYS A 115 15.94 -21.97 -21.23
C LYS A 115 14.95 -21.08 -20.45
N TYR A 116 13.80 -21.62 -20.07
CA TYR A 116 12.76 -20.87 -19.35
C TYR A 116 13.20 -20.51 -17.93
N ARG A 117 13.94 -21.40 -17.26
CA ARG A 117 14.50 -21.14 -15.93
C ARG A 117 15.33 -19.86 -15.89
N LEU A 118 16.28 -19.69 -16.82
CA LEU A 118 17.15 -18.50 -16.85
C LEU A 118 16.35 -17.20 -17.05
N ILE A 119 15.28 -17.26 -17.84
CA ILE A 119 14.40 -16.10 -18.10
C ILE A 119 13.60 -15.76 -16.85
N LEU A 120 13.00 -16.78 -16.21
CA LEU A 120 12.29 -16.61 -14.95
C LEU A 120 13.20 -16.01 -13.88
N GLU A 121 14.44 -16.48 -13.75
CA GLU A 121 15.41 -15.93 -12.78
C GLU A 121 15.70 -14.44 -13.05
N LYS A 122 15.95 -14.05 -14.31
CA LYS A 122 16.20 -12.65 -14.68
C LYS A 122 14.98 -11.76 -14.41
N LYS A 123 13.79 -12.21 -14.80
CA LYS A 123 12.56 -11.42 -14.64
C LYS A 123 12.15 -11.29 -13.18
N LEU A 124 12.30 -12.36 -12.38
CA LEU A 124 12.07 -12.29 -10.93
C LEU A 124 13.04 -11.36 -10.22
N ALA A 125 14.30 -11.30 -10.65
CA ALA A 125 15.27 -10.34 -10.12
C ALA A 125 14.87 -8.89 -10.44
N PHE A 126 14.42 -8.63 -11.67
CA PHE A 126 13.88 -7.32 -12.07
C PHE A 126 12.66 -6.92 -11.22
N ILE A 127 11.68 -7.82 -11.06
CA ILE A 127 10.49 -7.58 -10.23
C ILE A 127 10.88 -7.23 -8.79
N SER A 128 11.83 -7.97 -8.20
CA SER A 128 12.32 -7.72 -6.85
C SER A 128 12.96 -6.34 -6.71
N LEU A 129 13.72 -5.89 -7.72
CA LEU A 129 14.33 -4.57 -7.74
C LEU A 129 13.27 -3.46 -7.90
N THR A 130 12.34 -3.61 -8.85
CA THR A 130 11.26 -2.64 -9.08
C THR A 130 10.39 -2.48 -7.84
N TYR A 131 10.07 -3.59 -7.16
CA TYR A 131 9.34 -3.58 -5.90
C TYR A 131 10.02 -2.75 -4.81
N LYS A 132 11.34 -2.94 -4.63
CA LYS A 132 12.12 -2.19 -3.65
C LYS A 132 12.15 -0.70 -3.98
N ASN A 133 12.37 -0.34 -5.24
CA ASN A 133 12.42 1.05 -5.69
C ASN A 133 11.06 1.75 -5.52
N MET A 134 9.96 1.08 -5.88
CA MET A 134 8.60 1.57 -5.64
C MET A 134 8.38 1.88 -4.16
N THR A 135 8.73 0.94 -3.26
CA THR A 135 8.59 1.13 -1.81
C THR A 135 9.38 2.36 -1.32
N ILE A 136 10.60 2.55 -1.82
CA ILE A 136 11.47 3.68 -1.47
C ILE A 136 10.90 5.00 -1.99
N ILE A 137 10.49 5.05 -3.26
CA ILE A 137 9.91 6.26 -3.88
C ILE A 137 8.66 6.68 -3.10
N PHE A 138 7.79 5.71 -2.80
CA PHE A 138 6.56 5.98 -2.06
C PHE A 138 6.85 6.53 -0.66
N PHE A 139 7.85 5.98 0.05
CA PHE A 139 8.29 6.50 1.34
C PHE A 139 8.82 7.93 1.27
N ILE A 140 9.63 8.24 0.26
CA ILE A 140 10.18 9.59 0.04
C ILE A 140 9.06 10.59 -0.25
N VAL A 141 8.09 10.24 -1.11
CA VAL A 141 6.96 11.12 -1.45
C VAL A 141 6.11 11.43 -0.21
N CYS A 142 5.82 10.45 0.64
CA CYS A 142 5.09 10.66 1.87
C CYS A 142 5.84 11.57 2.86
N LEU A 143 7.16 11.38 3.01
CA LEU A 143 7.97 12.27 3.83
C LEU A 143 7.96 13.70 3.28
N ALA A 144 8.16 13.86 1.97
CA ALA A 144 8.16 15.15 1.30
C ALA A 144 6.85 15.90 1.54
N ALA A 145 5.69 15.25 1.41
CA ALA A 145 4.38 15.87 1.66
C ALA A 145 4.25 16.45 3.08
N ASN A 146 4.80 15.76 4.09
CA ASN A 146 4.80 16.25 5.47
C ASN A 146 5.77 17.43 5.67
N PHE A 147 6.97 17.34 5.10
CA PHE A 147 7.97 18.42 5.21
C PHE A 147 7.56 19.69 4.46
N THR A 148 6.82 19.58 3.35
CA THR A 148 6.36 20.75 2.59
C THR A 148 5.52 21.69 3.47
N ALA A 149 4.57 21.19 4.24
CA ALA A 149 3.75 22.04 5.11
C ALA A 149 4.58 22.76 6.18
N TRP A 150 5.60 22.10 6.73
CA TRP A 150 6.52 22.68 7.71
C TRP A 150 7.38 23.76 7.08
N ILE A 151 7.88 23.54 5.87
CA ILE A 151 8.65 24.53 5.11
C ILE A 151 7.78 25.76 4.81
N VAL A 152 6.54 25.57 4.34
CA VAL A 152 5.66 26.70 4.04
C VAL A 152 5.29 27.46 5.31
N THR A 153 5.02 26.76 6.42
CA THR A 153 4.81 27.39 7.74
C THR A 153 6.01 28.23 8.17
N TRP A 154 7.22 27.69 8.00
CA TRP A 154 8.45 28.41 8.34
C TRP A 154 8.70 29.64 7.46
N LEU A 155 8.37 29.56 6.17
CA LEU A 155 8.57 30.67 5.22
C LEU A 155 7.52 31.78 5.36
N THR A 156 6.26 31.42 5.64
CA THR A 156 5.14 32.37 5.71
C THR A 156 4.93 32.93 7.11
N GLY A 157 5.36 32.21 8.14
CA GLY A 157 5.03 32.52 9.54
C GLY A 157 3.59 32.15 9.92
N GLU A 158 2.81 31.62 8.98
CA GLU A 158 1.43 31.17 9.19
C GLU A 158 1.41 29.67 9.47
N PHE A 159 0.57 29.24 10.41
CA PHE A 159 0.42 27.82 10.76
C PHE A 159 -0.36 27.06 9.67
N ILE A 160 0.38 26.38 8.79
CA ILE A 160 -0.18 25.66 7.62
C ILE A 160 -0.11 24.16 7.84
N LEU A 161 -1.28 23.50 7.83
CA LEU A 161 -1.40 22.06 7.98
C LEU A 161 -1.21 21.32 6.64
N VAL A 162 -0.65 20.11 6.70
CA VAL A 162 -0.43 19.20 5.54
C VAL A 162 -1.73 18.84 4.82
N ALA A 163 -2.79 18.66 5.59
CA ALA A 163 -4.16 18.52 5.11
C ALA A 163 -5.03 19.49 5.92
N PRO A 164 -5.96 20.22 5.28
CA PRO A 164 -6.85 21.15 5.97
C PRO A 164 -7.98 20.41 6.69
N ILE A 165 -7.67 19.30 7.37
CA ILE A 165 -8.62 18.53 8.17
C ILE A 165 -8.58 19.13 9.58
N TYR A 166 -9.62 19.90 9.91
CA TYR A 166 -9.71 20.61 11.18
C TYR A 166 -10.36 19.74 12.26
N MET A 167 -9.74 19.70 13.44
CA MET A 167 -10.38 19.18 14.63
C MET A 167 -11.24 20.29 15.24
N PRO A 168 -12.55 20.11 15.39
CA PRO A 168 -13.42 21.18 15.88
C PRO A 168 -13.14 21.60 17.33
N TRP A 169 -12.34 20.82 18.07
CA TRP A 169 -11.92 21.10 19.45
C TRP A 169 -10.46 21.55 19.59
N VAL A 170 -9.71 21.71 18.49
CA VAL A 170 -8.32 22.18 18.51
C VAL A 170 -8.18 23.33 17.52
N ASP A 171 -7.86 24.53 18.02
CA ASP A 171 -7.58 25.69 17.16
C ASP A 171 -6.14 25.60 16.61
N PRO A 172 -5.96 25.30 15.31
CA PRO A 172 -4.62 25.15 14.73
C PRO A 172 -3.89 26.48 14.54
N GLN A 173 -4.54 27.63 14.78
CA GLN A 173 -3.88 28.94 14.74
C GLN A 173 -3.10 29.26 16.02
N THR A 174 -3.31 28.48 17.09
CA THR A 174 -2.46 28.54 18.27
C THR A 174 -1.24 27.62 18.10
N LEU A 175 -0.08 28.00 18.65
CA LEU A 175 1.13 27.16 18.56
C LEU A 175 0.89 25.74 19.10
N SER A 176 0.19 25.62 20.22
CA SER A 176 -0.15 24.32 20.82
C SER A 176 -1.11 23.54 19.93
N GLY A 177 -2.15 24.18 19.41
CA GLY A 177 -3.10 23.51 18.52
C GLY A 177 -2.48 23.13 17.18
N TYR A 178 -1.61 23.95 16.60
CA TYR A 178 -0.84 23.60 15.40
C TYR A 178 0.02 22.35 15.61
N ILE A 179 0.74 22.27 16.75
CA ILE A 179 1.58 21.11 17.08
C ILE A 179 0.71 19.85 17.24
N ILE A 180 -0.41 19.95 17.95
CA ILE A 180 -1.33 18.82 18.17
C ILE A 180 -1.93 18.34 16.84
N SER A 181 -2.50 19.25 16.05
CA SER A 181 -3.10 18.95 14.75
C SER A 181 -2.07 18.36 13.78
N SER A 182 -0.86 18.94 13.72
CA SER A 182 0.22 18.43 12.89
C SER A 182 0.70 17.04 13.32
N ALA A 183 0.81 16.78 14.62
CA ALA A 183 1.22 15.47 15.14
C ALA A 183 0.19 14.38 14.81
N ILE A 184 -1.11 14.71 14.92
CA ILE A 184 -2.18 13.77 14.60
C ILE A 184 -2.28 13.55 13.08
N LEU A 185 -2.18 14.59 12.26
CA LEU A 185 -2.15 14.46 10.80
C LEU A 185 -0.92 13.69 10.31
N LEU A 186 0.24 13.89 10.94
CA LEU A 186 1.44 13.10 10.67
C LEU A 186 1.21 11.63 11.04
N PHE A 187 0.56 11.37 12.18
CA PHE A 187 0.19 10.02 12.59
C PHE A 187 -0.77 9.36 11.60
N PHE A 188 -1.81 10.07 11.15
CA PHE A 188 -2.75 9.58 10.13
C PHE A 188 -2.06 9.35 8.79
N THR A 189 -1.24 10.28 8.32
CA THR A 189 -0.50 10.14 7.05
C THR A 189 0.45 8.95 7.10
N PHE A 190 1.17 8.79 8.22
CA PHE A 190 2.03 7.63 8.44
C PHE A 190 1.21 6.33 8.53
N TRP A 191 0.04 6.36 9.17
CA TRP A 191 -0.85 5.22 9.25
C TRP A 191 -1.41 4.80 7.88
N ILE A 192 -1.91 5.75 7.10
CA ILE A 192 -2.34 5.53 5.71
C ILE A 192 -1.18 4.91 4.91
N TYR A 193 0.04 5.43 5.07
CA TYR A 193 1.24 4.84 4.45
C TYR A 193 1.47 3.38 4.88
N LEU A 194 1.40 3.10 6.17
CA LEU A 194 1.63 1.75 6.71
C LEU A 194 0.59 0.72 6.23
N VAL A 195 -0.65 1.15 5.97
CA VAL A 195 -1.74 0.28 5.51
C VAL A 195 -1.79 0.18 3.99
N PHE A 196 -1.57 1.29 3.27
CA PHE A 196 -1.63 1.37 1.81
C PHE A 196 -0.43 0.69 1.15
N SER A 197 0.78 0.92 1.66
CA SER A 197 2.02 0.40 1.07
C SER A 197 2.00 -1.13 0.93
N PRO A 198 1.62 -1.93 1.96
CA PRO A 198 1.53 -3.38 1.82
C PRO A 198 0.42 -3.85 0.86
N ALA A 199 -0.72 -3.16 0.80
CA ALA A 199 -1.83 -3.55 -0.08
C ALA A 199 -1.49 -3.30 -1.56
N GLU A 200 -0.93 -2.14 -1.89
CA GLU A 200 -0.40 -1.88 -3.23
C GLU A 200 0.75 -2.81 -3.58
N SER A 201 1.65 -3.03 -2.64
CA SER A 201 2.76 -3.97 -2.78
C SER A 201 2.29 -5.38 -3.18
N LYS A 202 1.21 -5.88 -2.59
CA LYS A 202 0.61 -7.18 -2.96
C LYS A 202 0.02 -7.17 -4.36
N PHE A 203 -0.79 -6.16 -4.68
CA PHE A 203 -1.41 -6.02 -5.99
C PHE A 203 -0.35 -5.90 -7.09
N PHE A 204 0.65 -5.05 -6.85
CA PHE A 204 1.75 -4.80 -7.77
C PHE A 204 2.60 -6.04 -7.97
N VAL A 205 3.00 -6.74 -6.90
CA VAL A 205 3.76 -7.99 -7.03
C VAL A 205 2.93 -9.04 -7.76
N THR A 206 1.66 -9.24 -7.41
CA THR A 206 0.78 -10.22 -8.09
C THR A 206 0.64 -9.92 -9.58
N THR A 207 0.45 -8.65 -9.94
CA THR A 207 0.35 -8.21 -11.33
C THR A 207 1.67 -8.39 -12.06
N LEU A 208 2.79 -8.01 -11.44
CA LEU A 208 4.12 -8.16 -12.02
C LEU A 208 4.51 -9.63 -12.25
N GLN A 209 3.99 -10.58 -11.46
CA GLN A 209 4.20 -12.01 -11.71
C GLN A 209 3.51 -12.51 -13.00
N THR A 210 2.57 -11.76 -13.59
CA THR A 210 1.96 -12.16 -14.87
C THR A 210 2.91 -11.96 -16.05
N ILE A 211 3.78 -10.96 -16.01
CA ILE A 211 4.77 -10.63 -17.05
C ILE A 211 5.71 -11.81 -17.38
N PRO A 212 6.46 -12.38 -16.41
CA PRO A 212 7.33 -13.53 -16.67
C PRO A 212 6.57 -14.76 -17.15
N LEU A 213 5.32 -14.94 -16.72
CA LEU A 213 4.49 -16.04 -17.20
C LEU A 213 4.11 -15.85 -18.67
N ILE A 214 3.64 -14.64 -19.05
CA ILE A 214 3.33 -14.30 -20.44
C ILE A 214 4.55 -14.50 -21.34
N ASP A 215 5.72 -13.99 -20.94
CA ASP A 215 6.96 -14.13 -21.70
C ASP A 215 7.31 -15.61 -21.95
N VAL A 216 7.19 -16.47 -20.93
CA VAL A 216 7.44 -17.90 -21.06
C VAL A 216 6.39 -18.58 -21.97
N TYR A 217 5.12 -18.20 -21.88
CA TYR A 217 4.07 -18.74 -22.75
C TYR A 217 4.25 -18.31 -24.21
N CYS A 218 4.59 -17.06 -24.48
CA CYS A 218 4.90 -16.58 -25.82
C CYS A 218 6.07 -17.37 -26.43
N MET A 219 7.13 -17.63 -25.65
CA MET A 219 8.25 -18.46 -26.11
C MET A 219 7.87 -19.90 -26.35
N LYS A 220 7.04 -20.51 -25.48
CA LYS A 220 6.53 -21.86 -25.72
C LYS A 220 5.78 -21.92 -27.04
N ILE A 221 4.90 -20.94 -27.34
CA ILE A 221 4.15 -20.90 -28.59
C ILE A 221 5.09 -20.82 -29.81
N GLN A 222 6.16 -20.00 -29.71
CA GLN A 222 7.19 -19.92 -30.75
C GLN A 222 7.93 -21.27 -30.92
N ASP A 223 8.34 -21.88 -29.81
CA ASP A 223 9.04 -23.17 -29.80
C ASP A 223 8.16 -24.36 -30.28
N PHE A 224 6.82 -24.23 -30.23
CA PHE A 224 5.87 -25.23 -30.77
C PHE A 224 5.50 -24.98 -32.25
N GLY A 225 5.75 -23.78 -32.77
CA GLY A 225 5.44 -23.41 -34.16
C GLY A 225 6.60 -23.63 -35.14
N GLU A 226 7.80 -23.90 -34.61
CA GLU A 226 8.98 -24.42 -35.34
C GLU A 226 8.99 -25.95 -35.32
#